data_AF-A0A6P0GIK8-F1
#
_entry.id   AF-A0A6P0GIK8-F1
#
_cell.length_a   1.000
_cell.length_b   1.000
_cell.length_c   1.000
_cell.angle_alpha   90.00
_cell.angle_beta   90.00
_cell.angle_gamma   90.00
#
_symmetry.space_group_name_H-M   'P 1'
#
loop_
_entity.id
_entity.type
_entity.pdbx_description
1 polymer ?
#
loop_
_entity_poly.entity_id
_entity_poly.type
_entity_poly.pdbx_seq_one_letter_code
_entity_poly.pdbx_strand_id
1 'polypeptide(L)'
;MRRSTAAAGALAAGITILFTGPAAQAADTVIGVPSDFVPALSDTRATGHYQVVSTGLRVWTEGKTSTDKVAEYVATDTPLAEVGEPSLDYTNTSGGGVPGFQLVVDFDGNGTSDGILIGEPGVYGNDWWLNNAAAQFVKDGAPSHTGGSGSANHGTLDQWRDAFPAAGVDAFGFSLGSGVKGDGIIEAIEFAGARYTFEHVRLSSKQQCKDGGWATSTDPAFRNQGECVSSFAKPAER
;
A
#
# COMPACT_ATOMS: atom_id res chain seq x y z
N MET A 1 -1.78 -42.15 -68.99
CA MET A 1 -2.65 -41.82 -67.84
C MET A 1 -1.81 -41.13 -66.77
N ARG A 2 -1.95 -39.80 -66.63
CA ARG A 2 -2.49 -39.15 -65.42
C ARG A 2 -1.70 -39.46 -64.13
N ARG A 3 -0.77 -38.57 -63.73
CA ARG A 3 -1.02 -37.51 -62.73
C ARG A 3 0.26 -36.78 -62.30
N SER A 4 0.19 -35.47 -62.48
CA SER A 4 0.98 -34.38 -61.95
C SER A 4 1.06 -34.38 -60.42
N THR A 5 2.14 -33.84 -59.83
CA THR A 5 2.08 -32.60 -59.02
C THR A 5 3.49 -32.06 -58.75
N ALA A 6 3.71 -30.82 -59.17
CA ALA A 6 4.89 -30.01 -58.90
C ALA A 6 4.81 -29.41 -57.49
N ALA A 7 5.93 -29.40 -56.77
CA ALA A 7 6.10 -28.63 -55.54
C ALA A 7 6.55 -27.21 -55.92
N ALA A 8 5.69 -26.22 -55.71
CA ALA A 8 6.05 -24.81 -55.75
C ALA A 8 6.21 -24.32 -54.31
N GLY A 9 7.45 -24.05 -53.92
CA GLY A 9 7.76 -23.35 -52.67
C GLY A 9 7.47 -21.86 -52.82
N ALA A 10 6.70 -21.31 -51.89
CA ALA A 10 6.55 -19.88 -51.70
C ALA A 10 6.99 -19.54 -50.26
N LEU A 11 8.19 -18.98 -50.13
CA LEU A 11 8.63 -18.30 -48.91
C LEU A 11 7.87 -16.98 -48.82
N ALA A 12 6.86 -16.91 -47.95
CA ALA A 12 6.26 -15.65 -47.55
C ALA A 12 7.11 -15.06 -46.41
N ALA A 13 7.88 -14.03 -46.71
CA ALA A 13 8.55 -13.20 -45.70
C ALA A 13 7.48 -12.36 -44.98
N GLY A 14 7.12 -12.78 -43.76
CA GLY A 14 6.26 -12.00 -42.87
C GLY A 14 7.02 -10.82 -42.30
N ILE A 15 6.60 -9.60 -42.64
CA ILE A 15 7.08 -8.36 -42.02
C ILE A 15 6.41 -8.23 -40.65
N THR A 16 7.17 -8.45 -39.57
CA THR A 16 6.72 -8.16 -38.21
C THR A 16 6.85 -6.65 -37.98
N ILE A 17 5.74 -5.92 -38.06
CA ILE A 17 5.69 -4.52 -37.64
C ILE A 17 5.65 -4.51 -36.10
N LEU A 18 6.81 -4.29 -35.48
CA LEU A 18 6.89 -3.99 -34.05
C LEU A 18 6.36 -2.57 -33.84
N PHE A 19 5.11 -2.46 -33.40
CA PHE A 19 4.60 -1.22 -32.81
C PHE A 19 5.26 -1.04 -31.44
N THR A 20 6.43 -0.40 -31.39
CA THR A 20 6.96 0.19 -30.15
C THR A 20 6.18 1.48 -29.88
N GLY A 21 4.92 1.33 -29.46
CA GLY A 21 4.22 2.44 -28.82
C GLY A 21 4.96 2.79 -27.52
N PRO A 22 4.98 4.07 -27.10
CA PRO A 22 5.45 4.41 -25.77
C PRO A 22 4.59 3.63 -24.77
N ALA A 23 5.23 2.89 -23.87
CA ALA A 23 4.54 2.32 -22.73
C ALA A 23 3.84 3.49 -22.03
N ALA A 24 2.52 3.48 -22.00
CA ALA A 24 1.77 4.41 -21.17
C ALA A 24 2.23 4.16 -19.73
N GLN A 25 3.05 5.06 -19.20
CA GLN A 25 3.32 5.08 -17.77
C GLN A 25 1.97 5.34 -17.11
N ALA A 26 1.48 4.38 -16.32
CA ALA A 26 0.33 4.62 -15.48
C ALA A 26 0.64 5.86 -14.63
N ALA A 27 -0.28 6.81 -14.60
CA ALA A 27 -0.11 7.99 -13.75
C ALA A 27 -0.09 7.53 -12.29
N ASP A 28 0.81 8.10 -11.49
CA ASP A 28 0.85 7.85 -10.05
C ASP A 28 -0.51 8.20 -9.45
N THR A 29 -1.00 7.33 -8.57
CA THR A 29 -2.16 7.63 -7.72
C THR A 29 -1.68 8.36 -6.48
N VAL A 30 -2.40 9.38 -6.04
CA VAL A 30 -1.98 10.19 -4.89
C VAL A 30 -2.81 9.80 -3.67
N ILE A 31 -2.14 9.53 -2.55
CA ILE A 31 -2.71 9.37 -1.22
C ILE A 31 -2.67 10.74 -0.51
N GLY A 32 -3.84 11.32 -0.27
CA GLY A 32 -4.01 12.50 0.55
C GLY A 32 -3.84 12.19 2.03
N VAL A 33 -2.79 12.70 2.66
CA VAL A 33 -2.47 12.37 4.06
C VAL A 33 -3.02 13.44 5.02
N PRO A 34 -3.82 13.07 6.03
CA PRO A 34 -4.23 11.69 6.40
C PRO A 34 -5.63 11.29 5.89
N SER A 35 -6.27 12.05 4.99
CA SER A 35 -7.69 11.84 4.63
C SER A 35 -7.98 10.48 4.01
N ASP A 36 -7.02 9.92 3.29
CA ASP A 36 -7.19 8.68 2.53
C ASP A 36 -6.77 7.45 3.34
N PHE A 37 -6.21 7.66 4.55
CA PHE A 37 -5.99 6.57 5.49
C PHE A 37 -7.30 6.13 6.13
N VAL A 38 -7.44 4.83 6.37
CA VAL A 38 -8.59 4.22 7.04
C VAL A 38 -8.42 4.35 8.56
N PRO A 39 -9.11 5.29 9.24
CA PRO A 39 -8.79 5.59 10.65
C PRO A 39 -9.09 4.41 11.58
N ALA A 40 -10.05 3.55 11.21
CA ALA A 40 -10.40 2.37 11.98
C ALA A 40 -9.32 1.27 11.97
N LEU A 41 -8.41 1.31 10.99
CA LEU A 41 -7.31 0.34 10.86
C LEU A 41 -5.97 0.89 11.39
N SER A 42 -5.86 2.21 11.62
CA SER A 42 -4.63 2.81 12.13
C SER A 42 -4.19 2.16 13.45
N ASP A 43 -2.90 1.82 13.53
CA ASP A 43 -2.23 1.40 14.76
C ASP A 43 -1.02 2.31 15.02
N THR A 44 -1.11 3.58 14.63
CA THR A 44 -0.10 4.59 15.00
C THR A 44 -0.29 4.98 16.46
N ARG A 45 0.76 4.77 17.26
CA ARG A 45 0.75 4.96 18.72
C ARG A 45 1.50 6.21 19.13
N ALA A 46 1.48 6.48 20.44
CA ALA A 46 1.95 7.75 21.01
C ALA A 46 3.37 8.18 20.62
N THR A 47 4.28 7.24 20.31
CA THR A 47 5.67 7.54 19.92
C THR A 47 6.02 7.06 18.52
N GLY A 48 5.01 6.78 17.69
CA GLY A 48 5.14 6.59 16.25
C GLY A 48 4.54 7.75 15.49
N HIS A 49 5.15 8.07 14.35
CA HIS A 49 4.88 9.31 13.65
C HIS A 49 4.96 9.12 12.14
N TYR A 50 4.20 9.94 11.42
CA TYR A 50 4.36 10.13 10.00
C TYR A 50 4.21 11.60 9.62
N GLN A 51 4.83 12.02 8.53
CA GLN A 51 4.73 13.37 8.00
C GLN A 51 4.99 13.38 6.49
N VAL A 52 4.13 14.05 5.72
CA VAL A 52 4.42 14.31 4.30
C VAL A 52 5.60 15.27 4.22
N VAL A 53 6.60 14.88 3.43
CA VAL A 53 7.78 15.67 3.08
C VAL A 53 7.89 15.75 1.56
N SER A 54 8.82 16.54 1.04
CA SER A 54 8.93 16.80 -0.40
C SER A 54 9.12 15.57 -1.29
N THR A 55 9.62 14.47 -0.73
CA THR A 55 9.94 13.23 -1.46
C THR A 55 9.05 12.04 -1.10
N GLY A 56 8.02 12.22 -0.26
CA GLY A 56 7.14 11.13 0.15
C GLY A 56 6.64 11.27 1.59
N LEU A 57 6.37 10.13 2.24
CA LEU A 57 5.94 10.06 3.63
C LEU A 57 7.11 9.67 4.53
N ARG A 58 7.60 10.60 5.35
CA ARG A 58 8.53 10.24 6.44
C ARG A 58 7.76 9.46 7.50
N VAL A 59 8.31 8.34 7.94
CA VAL A 59 7.78 7.51 9.02
C VAL A 59 8.88 7.25 10.04
N TRP A 60 8.59 7.44 11.33
CA TRP A 60 9.59 7.22 12.37
C TRP A 60 8.97 6.88 13.72
N THR A 61 9.83 6.37 14.59
CA THR A 61 9.52 6.03 15.99
C THR A 61 10.63 6.56 16.88
N GLU A 62 10.32 6.93 18.12
CA GLU A 62 11.28 7.57 19.02
C GLU A 62 12.24 6.56 19.69
N GLY A 63 11.76 5.36 19.98
CA GLY A 63 12.42 4.36 20.82
C GLY A 63 12.16 2.90 20.41
N LYS A 64 12.18 2.01 21.41
CA LYS A 64 12.02 0.56 21.25
C LYS A 64 10.98 -0.04 22.22
N THR A 65 9.97 0.75 22.57
CA THR A 65 8.89 0.43 23.50
C THR A 65 7.60 0.10 22.73
N SER A 66 6.59 -0.45 23.40
CA SER A 66 5.34 -0.83 22.72
C SER A 66 4.55 0.35 22.13
N THR A 67 4.85 1.60 22.50
CA THR A 67 4.25 2.79 21.89
C THR A 67 4.98 3.24 20.61
N ASP A 68 6.16 2.68 20.33
CA ASP A 68 6.92 2.93 19.12
C ASP A 68 6.33 2.07 18.01
N LYS A 69 5.30 2.61 17.35
CA LYS A 69 4.55 1.95 16.29
C LYS A 69 3.90 3.00 15.41
N VAL A 70 4.11 2.90 14.10
CA VAL A 70 3.37 3.65 13.08
C VAL A 70 2.87 2.67 12.03
N ALA A 71 1.57 2.72 11.74
CA ALA A 71 0.93 1.87 10.74
C ALA A 71 -0.32 2.54 10.22
N GLU A 72 -0.40 2.71 8.90
CA GLU A 72 -1.52 3.34 8.20
C GLU A 72 -1.87 2.53 6.95
N TYR A 73 -3.14 2.59 6.56
CA TYR A 73 -3.70 1.75 5.50
C TYR A 73 -4.63 2.57 4.60
N VAL A 74 -4.64 2.24 3.31
CA VAL A 74 -5.54 2.79 2.29
C VAL A 74 -6.53 1.69 1.90
N ALA A 75 -7.82 2.03 1.85
CA ALA A 75 -8.86 1.10 1.49
C ALA A 75 -8.74 0.66 0.02
N THR A 76 -9.10 -0.59 -0.25
CA THR A 76 -9.20 -1.15 -1.59
C THR A 76 -10.24 -2.28 -1.60
N ASP A 77 -10.61 -2.74 -2.79
CA ASP A 77 -11.47 -3.89 -3.04
C ASP A 77 -10.78 -4.92 -3.97
N THR A 78 -9.46 -4.84 -4.08
CA THR A 78 -8.65 -5.67 -4.98
C THR A 78 -8.67 -7.14 -4.55
N PRO A 79 -9.04 -8.09 -5.44
CA PRO A 79 -8.88 -9.52 -5.16
C PRO A 79 -7.42 -9.87 -4.87
N LEU A 80 -7.14 -10.74 -3.89
CA LEU A 80 -5.77 -11.13 -3.54
C LEU A 80 -4.98 -11.70 -4.75
N ALA A 81 -5.70 -12.36 -5.67
CA ALA A 81 -5.17 -12.89 -6.92
C ALA A 81 -4.62 -11.81 -7.88
N GLU A 82 -5.04 -10.55 -7.74
CA GLU A 82 -4.68 -9.43 -8.64
C GLU A 82 -3.64 -8.48 -8.03
N VAL A 83 -3.26 -8.69 -6.77
CA VAL A 83 -2.37 -7.79 -6.01
C VAL A 83 -0.94 -7.70 -6.59
N GLY A 84 -0.48 -8.72 -7.32
CA GLY A 84 0.91 -8.82 -7.78
C GLY A 84 1.91 -8.91 -6.63
N GLU A 85 3.13 -8.41 -6.78
CA GLU A 85 4.12 -8.40 -5.69
C GLU A 85 4.28 -6.96 -5.15
N PRO A 86 3.48 -6.56 -4.16
CA PRO A 86 3.45 -5.20 -3.68
C PRO A 86 4.71 -4.89 -2.87
N SER A 87 5.13 -3.62 -2.87
CA SER A 87 6.37 -3.21 -2.23
C SER A 87 6.33 -1.77 -1.74
N LEU A 88 7.26 -1.45 -0.85
CA LEU A 88 7.50 -0.08 -0.39
C LEU A 88 8.78 0.42 -1.06
N ASP A 89 8.67 1.53 -1.78
CA ASP A 89 9.83 2.30 -2.24
C ASP A 89 10.32 3.13 -1.05
N TYR A 90 11.28 2.58 -0.30
CA TYR A 90 11.67 3.10 1.01
C TYR A 90 13.16 3.43 1.11
N THR A 91 13.44 4.64 1.56
CA THR A 91 14.78 5.13 1.89
C THR A 91 14.95 5.19 3.41
N ASN A 92 15.82 4.35 3.96
CA ASN A 92 16.19 4.36 5.39
C ASN A 92 17.15 5.52 5.69
N THR A 93 16.81 6.39 6.66
CA THR A 93 17.60 7.58 7.00
C THR A 93 18.37 7.45 8.31
N SER A 94 18.06 6.44 9.14
CA SER A 94 18.66 6.25 10.47
C SER A 94 19.55 5.00 10.60
N GLY A 95 19.48 4.09 9.63
CA GLY A 95 20.04 2.74 9.77
C GLY A 95 19.29 1.85 10.77
N GLY A 96 18.10 2.28 11.22
CA GLY A 96 17.23 1.54 12.12
C GLY A 96 16.37 0.49 11.40
N GLY A 97 15.32 0.03 12.08
CA GLY A 97 14.33 -0.88 11.50
C GLY A 97 13.61 -0.26 10.30
N VAL A 98 13.17 -1.12 9.39
CA VAL A 98 12.46 -0.75 8.16
C VAL A 98 10.99 -1.14 8.27
N PRO A 99 10.06 -0.42 7.62
CA PRO A 99 8.66 -0.81 7.61
C PRO A 99 8.43 -2.07 6.77
N GLY A 100 7.47 -2.89 7.17
CA GLY A 100 6.89 -3.97 6.35
C GLY A 100 5.68 -3.48 5.58
N PHE A 101 5.42 -4.10 4.42
CA PHE A 101 4.16 -3.95 3.69
C PHE A 101 3.09 -4.80 4.38
N GLN A 102 1.86 -4.30 4.48
CA GLN A 102 0.75 -5.04 5.07
C GLN A 102 -0.48 -5.06 4.17
N LEU A 103 -1.13 -6.21 4.11
CA LEU A 103 -2.42 -6.43 3.45
C LEU A 103 -3.42 -6.84 4.53
N VAL A 104 -4.52 -6.10 4.66
CA VAL A 104 -5.68 -6.47 5.46
C VAL A 104 -6.60 -7.28 4.55
N VAL A 105 -6.86 -8.53 4.90
CA VAL A 105 -7.43 -9.52 3.98
C VAL A 105 -8.69 -10.13 4.58
N ASP A 106 -9.77 -10.12 3.81
CA ASP A 106 -10.94 -10.98 3.95
C ASP A 106 -10.63 -12.28 3.19
N PHE A 107 -10.40 -13.36 3.93
CA PHE A 107 -9.88 -14.61 3.36
C PHE A 107 -10.98 -15.54 2.85
N ASP A 108 -12.21 -15.40 3.36
CA ASP A 108 -13.35 -16.23 2.96
C ASP A 108 -14.37 -15.49 2.07
N GLY A 109 -14.20 -14.18 1.86
CA GLY A 109 -15.04 -13.35 1.00
C GLY A 109 -16.38 -12.96 1.64
N ASN A 110 -16.47 -12.96 2.97
CA ASN A 110 -17.71 -12.65 3.69
C ASN A 110 -17.94 -11.14 3.93
N GLY A 111 -16.99 -10.28 3.54
CA GLY A 111 -17.00 -8.84 3.75
C GLY A 111 -16.41 -8.39 5.09
N THR A 112 -15.68 -9.26 5.80
CA THR A 112 -15.00 -8.98 7.06
C THR A 112 -13.55 -9.40 6.98
N SER A 113 -12.63 -8.51 7.36
CA SER A 113 -11.21 -8.86 7.38
C SER A 113 -10.92 -9.97 8.41
N ASP A 114 -10.26 -11.03 7.96
CA ASP A 114 -9.93 -12.20 8.78
C ASP A 114 -8.47 -12.20 9.26
N GLY A 115 -7.61 -11.36 8.69
CA GLY A 115 -6.21 -11.31 9.08
C GLY A 115 -5.42 -10.24 8.36
N ILE A 116 -4.15 -10.13 8.74
CA ILE A 116 -3.18 -9.27 8.06
C ILE A 116 -2.04 -10.16 7.58
N LEU A 117 -1.71 -10.07 6.28
CA LEU A 117 -0.46 -10.59 5.73
C LEU A 117 0.61 -9.51 5.78
N ILE A 118 1.78 -9.87 6.30
CA ILE A 118 2.90 -8.95 6.48
C ILE A 118 4.09 -9.42 5.64
N GLY A 119 4.55 -8.54 4.76
CA GLY A 119 5.73 -8.72 3.92
C GLY A 119 6.88 -7.86 4.42
N GLU A 120 8.01 -8.49 4.77
CA GLU A 120 9.22 -7.82 5.24
C GLU A 120 10.43 -8.29 4.42
N PRO A 121 10.56 -7.88 3.16
CA PRO A 121 11.53 -8.46 2.23
C PRO A 121 13.00 -8.27 2.63
N GLY A 122 13.30 -7.21 3.40
CA GLY A 122 14.63 -7.02 3.98
C GLY A 122 15.01 -8.06 5.05
N VAL A 123 14.04 -8.82 5.58
CA VAL A 123 14.25 -9.81 6.65
C VAL A 123 13.89 -11.23 6.19
N TYR A 124 12.73 -11.41 5.55
CA TYR A 124 12.17 -12.71 5.18
C TYR A 124 12.07 -12.93 3.67
N GLY A 125 12.60 -12.02 2.85
CA GLY A 125 12.54 -12.15 1.38
C GLY A 125 11.10 -12.10 0.85
N ASN A 126 10.71 -13.07 0.04
CA ASN A 126 9.37 -13.13 -0.54
C ASN A 126 8.34 -13.84 0.35
N ASP A 127 8.67 -14.11 1.62
CA ASP A 127 7.78 -14.78 2.55
C ASP A 127 6.88 -13.78 3.31
N TRP A 128 5.59 -14.09 3.32
CA TRP A 128 4.53 -13.31 3.95
C TRP A 128 3.98 -14.07 5.13
N TRP A 129 4.02 -13.45 6.30
CA TRP A 129 3.59 -14.08 7.55
C TRP A 129 2.27 -13.49 8.04
N LEU A 130 1.44 -14.33 8.64
CA LEU A 130 0.11 -13.98 9.13
C LEU A 130 0.22 -13.43 10.56
N ASN A 131 -0.51 -12.35 10.86
CA ASN A 131 -0.57 -11.80 12.20
C ASN A 131 -1.24 -12.74 13.23
N ASN A 132 -0.85 -12.60 14.50
CA ASN A 132 -1.35 -13.47 15.56
C ASN A 132 -2.87 -13.32 15.83
N ALA A 133 -3.46 -12.18 15.50
CA ALA A 133 -4.88 -11.91 15.71
C ALA A 133 -5.79 -12.50 14.62
N ALA A 134 -5.23 -13.07 13.54
CA ALA A 134 -6.02 -13.64 12.45
C ALA A 134 -6.98 -14.73 12.93
N ALA A 135 -8.07 -14.89 12.18
CA ALA A 135 -9.07 -15.93 12.36
C ALA A 135 -8.43 -17.32 12.30
N GLN A 136 -9.01 -18.26 13.05
CA GLN A 136 -8.40 -19.59 13.20
C GLN A 136 -8.36 -20.36 11.88
N PHE A 137 -9.40 -20.24 11.04
CA PHE A 137 -9.42 -20.94 9.75
C PHE A 137 -8.31 -20.48 8.81
N VAL A 138 -7.92 -19.20 8.88
CA VAL A 138 -6.79 -18.65 8.10
C VAL A 138 -5.48 -19.25 8.60
N LYS A 139 -5.31 -19.35 9.92
CA LYS A 139 -4.15 -19.99 10.53
C LYS A 139 -4.06 -21.45 10.12
N ASP A 140 -5.17 -22.18 10.12
CA ASP A 140 -5.23 -23.61 9.76
C ASP A 140 -4.99 -23.83 8.26
N GLY A 141 -5.39 -22.88 7.41
CA GLY A 141 -5.17 -22.91 5.96
C GLY A 141 -3.85 -22.28 5.49
N ALA A 142 -2.99 -21.83 6.41
CA ALA A 142 -1.73 -21.20 6.05
C ALA A 142 -0.83 -22.14 5.23
N PRO A 143 -0.10 -21.64 4.21
CA PRO A 143 0.74 -22.50 3.37
C PRO A 143 1.84 -23.26 4.11
N SER A 144 2.33 -22.70 5.22
CA SER A 144 3.34 -23.27 6.09
C SER A 144 2.96 -23.05 7.56
N HIS A 145 3.36 -24.01 8.40
CA HIS A 145 3.30 -23.92 9.87
C HIS A 145 4.69 -24.01 10.51
N THR A 146 5.76 -23.93 9.72
CA THR A 146 7.14 -24.01 10.25
C THR A 146 7.57 -22.67 10.86
N GLY A 147 8.56 -22.71 11.76
CA GLY A 147 9.23 -21.48 12.18
C GLY A 147 10.20 -20.96 11.12
N GLY A 148 10.57 -19.67 11.20
CA GLY A 148 11.54 -19.06 10.29
C GLY A 148 11.17 -17.64 9.84
N SER A 149 9.91 -17.25 10.07
CA SER A 149 9.33 -15.97 9.68
C SER A 149 8.78 -15.21 10.89
N GLY A 150 8.07 -14.10 10.67
CA GLY A 150 7.45 -13.33 11.75
C GLY A 150 6.38 -14.09 12.55
N SER A 151 5.84 -15.18 11.99
CA SER A 151 5.01 -16.16 12.69
C SER A 151 5.21 -17.56 12.12
N ALA A 152 4.61 -18.57 12.75
CA ALA A 152 4.60 -19.93 12.22
C ALA A 152 3.70 -20.09 10.99
N ASN A 153 2.72 -19.19 10.79
CA ASN A 153 1.75 -19.28 9.70
C ASN A 153 2.19 -18.33 8.58
N HIS A 154 2.81 -18.87 7.55
CA HIS A 154 3.47 -18.06 6.53
C HIS A 154 3.51 -18.77 5.17
N GLY A 155 4.00 -18.06 4.16
CA GLY A 155 4.18 -18.55 2.80
C GLY A 155 4.40 -17.40 1.82
N THR A 156 4.73 -17.72 0.57
CA THR A 156 4.75 -16.72 -0.51
C THR A 156 3.34 -16.22 -0.83
N LEU A 157 3.20 -15.02 -1.41
CA LEU A 157 1.88 -14.51 -1.82
C LEU A 157 1.16 -15.44 -2.81
N ASP A 158 1.89 -16.07 -3.73
CA ASP A 158 1.31 -17.07 -4.64
C ASP A 158 0.68 -18.24 -3.88
N GLN A 159 1.34 -18.75 -2.85
CA GLN A 159 0.77 -19.82 -2.03
C GLN A 159 -0.45 -19.35 -1.22
N TRP A 160 -0.46 -18.11 -0.73
CA TRP A 160 -1.64 -17.55 -0.07
C TRP A 160 -2.83 -17.40 -1.03
N ARG A 161 -2.58 -16.98 -2.28
CA ARG A 161 -3.61 -16.94 -3.34
C ARG A 161 -4.18 -18.32 -3.64
N ASP A 162 -3.32 -19.33 -3.74
CA ASP A 162 -3.72 -20.71 -3.99
C ASP A 162 -4.55 -21.29 -2.83
N ALA A 163 -4.17 -20.97 -1.59
CA ALA A 163 -4.86 -21.44 -0.40
C ALA A 163 -6.23 -20.77 -0.20
N PHE A 164 -6.37 -19.50 -0.61
CA PHE A 164 -7.58 -18.70 -0.41
C PHE A 164 -8.01 -18.00 -1.71
N PRO A 165 -8.55 -18.74 -2.70
CA PRO A 165 -8.88 -18.20 -4.02
C PRO A 165 -10.05 -17.20 -4.01
N ALA A 166 -10.83 -17.14 -2.93
CA ALA A 166 -11.91 -16.19 -2.74
C ALA A 166 -11.47 -14.89 -2.03
N ALA A 167 -10.20 -14.80 -1.60
CA ALA A 167 -9.76 -13.73 -0.74
C ALA A 167 -9.76 -12.36 -1.43
N GLY A 168 -10.23 -11.35 -0.71
CA GLY A 168 -10.16 -9.93 -1.07
C GLY A 168 -9.22 -9.17 -0.14
N VAL A 169 -8.55 -8.16 -0.67
CA VAL A 169 -7.80 -7.20 0.15
C VAL A 169 -8.71 -6.02 0.44
N ASP A 170 -9.01 -5.79 1.72
CA ASP A 170 -9.84 -4.66 2.17
C ASP A 170 -9.02 -3.37 2.30
N ALA A 171 -7.73 -3.50 2.62
CA ALA A 171 -6.80 -2.39 2.71
C ALA A 171 -5.34 -2.83 2.54
N PHE A 172 -4.52 -1.92 2.04
CA PHE A 172 -3.07 -2.10 1.94
C PHE A 172 -2.35 -0.96 2.64
N GLY A 173 -1.13 -1.19 3.11
CA GLY A 173 -0.42 -0.17 3.85
C GLY A 173 0.98 -0.57 4.27
N PHE A 174 1.48 0.15 5.27
CA PHE A 174 2.80 -0.08 5.82
C PHE A 174 2.73 -0.19 7.33
N SER A 175 3.74 -0.81 7.93
CA SER A 175 3.97 -0.69 9.35
C SER A 175 5.45 -0.73 9.72
N LEU A 176 5.87 0.23 10.54
CA LEU A 176 7.09 0.14 11.32
C LEU A 176 6.73 -0.41 12.70
N GLY A 177 7.13 -1.66 12.96
CA GLY A 177 6.60 -2.54 14.01
C GLY A 177 6.65 -2.00 15.45
N SER A 178 5.94 -2.68 16.36
CA SER A 178 5.81 -2.29 17.78
C SER A 178 7.11 -2.53 18.54
N GLY A 179 7.75 -1.46 19.01
CA GLY A 179 9.06 -1.53 19.67
C GLY A 179 10.24 -1.53 18.71
N VAL A 180 10.01 -1.18 17.44
CA VAL A 180 11.05 -1.03 16.44
C VAL A 180 11.45 0.43 16.36
N LYS A 181 12.73 0.73 16.57
CA LYS A 181 13.28 2.07 16.29
C LYS A 181 13.64 2.18 14.81
N GLY A 182 12.93 3.00 14.06
CA GLY A 182 13.24 3.34 12.67
C GLY A 182 12.94 4.80 12.35
N ASP A 183 13.50 5.26 11.23
CA ASP A 183 13.26 6.56 10.60
C ASP A 183 13.66 6.41 9.13
N GLY A 184 12.76 6.79 8.24
CA GLY A 184 13.00 6.86 6.82
C GLY A 184 11.81 7.42 6.06
N ILE A 185 11.89 7.38 4.74
CA ILE A 185 10.90 7.96 3.83
C ILE A 185 10.36 6.84 2.95
N ILE A 186 9.04 6.66 2.95
CA ILE A 186 8.33 5.90 1.94
C ILE A 186 8.05 6.86 0.80
N GLU A 187 8.77 6.72 -0.30
CA GLU A 187 8.64 7.54 -1.50
C GLU A 187 7.37 7.18 -2.26
N ALA A 188 7.05 5.88 -2.30
CA ALA A 188 5.79 5.36 -2.82
C ALA A 188 5.45 3.96 -2.28
N ILE A 189 4.19 3.58 -2.48
CA ILE A 189 3.68 2.22 -2.29
C ILE A 189 3.35 1.66 -3.67
N GLU A 190 3.92 0.51 -4.03
CA GLU A 190 3.56 -0.22 -5.25
C GLU A 190 2.52 -1.28 -4.89
N PHE A 191 1.32 -1.21 -5.47
CA PHE A 191 0.22 -2.11 -5.17
C PHE A 191 -0.64 -2.35 -6.41
N ALA A 192 -0.93 -3.61 -6.75
CA ALA A 192 -1.79 -4.00 -7.88
C ALA A 192 -1.40 -3.35 -9.22
N GLY A 193 -0.10 -3.15 -9.45
CA GLY A 193 0.44 -2.51 -10.66
C GLY A 193 0.32 -0.98 -10.71
N ALA A 194 -0.17 -0.34 -9.64
CA ALA A 194 -0.21 1.10 -9.48
C ALA A 194 0.83 1.58 -8.46
N ARG A 195 1.43 2.73 -8.76
CA ARG A 195 2.32 3.46 -7.87
C ARG A 195 1.53 4.51 -7.10
N TYR A 196 1.59 4.48 -5.78
CA TYR A 196 0.91 5.42 -4.90
C TYR A 196 1.92 6.35 -4.23
N THR A 197 1.81 7.65 -4.46
CA THR A 197 2.62 8.70 -3.82
C THR A 197 1.82 9.42 -2.74
N PHE A 198 2.46 10.33 -1.99
CA PHE A 198 1.85 10.99 -0.84
C PHE A 198 1.82 12.50 -1.00
N GLU A 199 0.68 13.11 -0.69
CA GLU A 199 0.55 14.57 -0.67
C GLU A 199 -0.18 15.07 0.58
N HIS A 200 0.04 16.34 0.88
CA HIS A 200 -0.74 17.05 1.88
C HIS A 200 -2.21 17.19 1.43
N VAL A 201 -3.13 17.01 2.36
CA VAL A 201 -4.51 17.49 2.14
C VAL A 201 -4.50 19.01 2.12
N ARG A 202 -4.77 19.58 0.94
CA ARG A 202 -4.92 21.02 0.74
C ARG A 202 -6.36 21.34 0.37
N LEU A 203 -6.94 22.27 1.12
CA LEU A 203 -8.28 22.76 0.80
C LEU A 203 -8.17 23.86 -0.25
N SER A 204 -9.11 23.88 -1.19
CA SER A 204 -9.19 24.86 -2.27
C SER A 204 -10.39 25.80 -2.15
N SER A 205 -11.26 25.59 -1.14
CA SER A 205 -12.45 26.43 -0.96
C SER A 205 -12.92 26.58 0.49
N LYS A 206 -13.65 27.68 0.74
CA LYS A 206 -14.42 27.89 1.98
C LYS A 206 -15.42 26.77 2.25
N GLN A 207 -15.97 26.16 1.20
CA GLN A 207 -16.99 25.13 1.35
C GLN A 207 -16.39 23.86 1.95
N GLN A 208 -15.22 23.43 1.47
CA GLN A 208 -14.49 22.32 2.06
C GLN A 208 -14.12 22.55 3.54
N CYS A 209 -13.79 23.78 3.93
CA CYS A 209 -13.66 24.12 5.35
C CYS A 209 -14.97 23.89 6.12
N LYS A 210 -16.10 24.34 5.58
CA LYS A 210 -17.42 24.20 6.23
C LYS A 210 -17.86 22.74 6.34
N ASP A 211 -17.45 21.93 5.39
CA ASP A 211 -17.77 20.50 5.33
C ASP A 211 -16.82 19.64 6.19
N GLY A 212 -15.97 20.27 7.02
CA GLY A 212 -15.13 19.57 7.99
C GLY A 212 -13.70 19.30 7.52
N GLY A 213 -13.34 19.61 6.27
CA GLY A 213 -12.01 19.37 5.71
C GLY A 213 -10.87 20.06 6.47
N TRP A 214 -11.18 21.08 7.28
CA TRP A 214 -10.20 21.75 8.15
C TRP A 214 -9.52 20.78 9.14
N ALA A 215 -10.21 19.71 9.53
CA ALA A 215 -9.70 18.73 10.50
C ALA A 215 -8.63 17.80 9.91
N THR A 216 -8.57 17.65 8.59
CA THR A 216 -7.62 16.78 7.88
C THR A 216 -6.62 17.56 7.03
N SER A 217 -6.83 18.87 6.81
CA SER A 217 -5.88 19.73 6.13
C SER A 217 -4.54 19.75 6.83
N THR A 218 -3.46 19.41 6.11
CA THR A 218 -2.09 19.44 6.64
C THR A 218 -1.26 20.56 6.04
N ASP A 219 -1.76 21.24 5.00
CA ASP A 219 -1.10 22.40 4.40
C ASP A 219 -2.09 23.47 3.87
N PRO A 220 -2.31 24.57 4.63
CA PRO A 220 -1.91 24.74 6.02
C PRO A 220 -2.78 23.89 6.97
N ALA A 221 -2.26 23.61 8.15
CA ALA A 221 -3.04 23.03 9.24
C ALA A 221 -3.92 24.11 9.91
N PHE A 222 -5.17 23.77 10.22
CA PHE A 222 -6.12 24.69 10.85
C PHE A 222 -6.55 24.20 12.23
N ARG A 223 -6.65 25.09 13.22
CA ARG A 223 -7.09 24.73 14.58
C ARG A 223 -8.60 24.54 14.70
N ASN A 224 -9.37 25.19 13.82
CA ASN A 224 -10.82 25.10 13.78
C ASN A 224 -11.37 25.56 12.41
N GLN A 225 -12.66 25.28 12.18
CA GLN A 225 -13.37 25.70 10.98
C GLN A 225 -13.28 27.22 10.71
N GLY A 226 -13.34 28.05 11.75
CA GLY A 226 -13.33 29.51 11.62
C GLY A 226 -12.01 30.03 11.04
N GLU A 227 -10.87 29.49 11.52
CA GLU A 227 -9.54 29.78 10.99
C GLU A 227 -9.44 29.37 9.51
N CYS A 228 -9.90 28.16 9.18
CA CYS A 228 -9.93 27.66 7.81
C CYS A 228 -10.73 28.57 6.88
N VAL A 229 -11.97 28.89 7.21
CA VAL A 229 -12.84 29.75 6.37
C VAL A 229 -12.23 31.15 6.20
N SER A 230 -11.57 31.66 7.24
CA SER A 230 -10.90 32.96 7.22
C SER A 230 -9.69 32.98 6.29
N SER A 231 -8.97 31.86 6.13
CA SER A 231 -7.82 31.77 5.21
C SER A 231 -8.20 32.01 3.73
N PHE A 232 -9.46 31.77 3.38
CA PHE A 232 -10.00 32.04 2.03
C PHE A 232 -10.72 33.40 1.93
N ALA A 233 -10.76 34.20 2.99
CA ALA A 233 -11.27 35.56 2.89
C ALA A 233 -10.21 36.43 2.17
N LYS A 234 -10.58 37.05 1.05
CA LYS A 234 -9.72 38.02 0.37
C LYS A 234 -9.33 39.12 1.38
N PRO A 235 -8.07 39.60 1.39
CA PRO A 235 -7.75 40.84 2.08
C PRO A 235 -8.68 41.92 1.55
N ALA A 236 -9.29 42.70 2.44
CA ALA A 236 -9.95 43.93 2.01
C ALA A 236 -8.87 44.82 1.38
N GLU A 237 -8.99 45.10 0.07
CA GLU A 237 -8.19 46.14 -0.57
C GLU A 237 -8.42 47.43 0.23
N ARG A 238 -7.35 47.94 0.84
CA ARG A 238 -7.32 49.22 1.54
C ARG A 238 -6.77 50.29 0.63
#